data_AF-A0A2V9XQT0-F1
#
_entry.id   AF-A0A2V9XQT0-F1
#
_cell.length_a   1.000
_cell.length_b   1.000
_cell.length_c   1.000
_cell.angle_alpha   90.00
_cell.angle_beta   90.00
_cell.angle_gamma   90.00
#
_symmetry.space_group_name_H-M   'P 1'
#
loop_
_entity.id
_entity.type
_entity.pdbx_description
1 polymer ?
#
loop_
_entity_poly.entity_id
_entity_poly.type
_entity_poly.pdbx_seq_one_letter_code
_entity_poly.pdbx_strand_id
1 'polypeptide(L)'
;MVEHFHFHVSRKDEPATPSAVSHDTKAIQITKPLGENIRGLPKILWPALVLLVLGIIFLFVLIQMAHAGGPKYVAGASYFDPAVKGAPLTWAQGSVQYYTDQGDLTPILLGPDADAFVADAFSRWTSVSTAAISATRAGQLSENVSGANVMANSDHTITLPIDIQASAVDKPVAVVYDFDGQVSDAFLGAGASDPLYCFTNAVFGGLDNFSTNGHLAHALVIINGRCAQASDQLPDVKYRLVRVLGSVLGLDWSQLNLNVITPTPVPAPDDFNGFPLMHFADLISCVPVSLCYPNPDQLKMDDRAAISRLYPITAQNQPNFPGKQLFLENTVRIHGSVRFVDSLANPHSPCKV
;
A
#
# COMPACT_ATOMS: atom_id res chain seq x y z
N MET A 1 -4.63 23.63 -17.97
CA MET A 1 -5.80 22.91 -18.49
C MET A 1 -6.35 22.14 -17.30
N VAL A 2 -7.44 22.63 -16.70
CA VAL A 2 -7.90 22.22 -15.36
C VAL A 2 -8.98 21.16 -15.52
N GLU A 3 -8.72 19.93 -15.12
CA GLU A 3 -9.74 18.88 -15.07
C GLU A 3 -10.41 18.86 -13.69
N HIS A 4 -11.73 19.03 -13.69
CA HIS A 4 -12.62 18.86 -12.54
C HIS A 4 -12.89 17.38 -12.29
N PHE A 5 -12.71 16.91 -11.05
CA PHE A 5 -13.19 15.59 -10.63
C PHE A 5 -14.55 15.72 -9.91
N HIS A 6 -15.59 15.14 -10.53
CA HIS A 6 -16.92 14.97 -9.91
C HIS A 6 -17.01 13.59 -9.24
N PHE A 7 -17.36 13.55 -7.95
CA PHE A 7 -17.76 12.33 -7.25
C PHE A 7 -19.29 12.19 -7.25
N HIS A 8 -19.79 11.05 -7.73
CA HIS A 8 -21.20 10.70 -7.71
C HIS A 8 -21.45 9.61 -6.66
N VAL A 9 -22.20 9.94 -5.60
CA VAL A 9 -22.63 9.00 -4.55
C VAL A 9 -23.96 8.39 -4.97
N SER A 10 -23.99 7.10 -5.29
CA SER A 10 -25.24 6.37 -5.52
C SER A 10 -25.67 5.65 -4.24
N ARG A 11 -26.82 6.06 -3.67
CA ARG A 11 -27.53 5.32 -2.62
C ARG A 11 -27.94 3.95 -3.15
N LYS A 12 -27.85 2.94 -2.28
CA LYS A 12 -28.33 1.58 -2.54
C LYS A 12 -29.60 1.38 -1.72
N ASP A 13 -30.72 1.17 -2.42
CA ASP A 13 -32.00 0.81 -1.82
C ASP A 13 -32.00 -0.66 -1.37
N GLU A 14 -32.62 -0.88 -0.21
CA GLU A 14 -32.72 -2.14 0.53
C GLU A 14 -33.96 -2.93 0.05
N PRO A 15 -33.88 -4.26 -0.15
CA PRO A 15 -35.07 -5.09 -0.31
C PRO A 15 -35.38 -5.95 0.92
N ALA A 16 -36.68 -5.96 1.23
CA ALA A 16 -37.34 -6.62 2.35
C ALA A 16 -37.26 -8.15 2.37
N THR A 17 -37.37 -8.69 3.58
CA THR A 17 -37.52 -10.09 3.97
C THR A 17 -38.75 -10.77 3.34
N PRO A 18 -38.62 -12.02 2.86
CA PRO A 18 -39.78 -12.90 2.66
C PRO A 18 -39.85 -14.02 3.71
N SER A 19 -41.07 -14.17 4.22
CA SER A 19 -41.56 -15.20 5.15
C SER A 19 -41.55 -16.62 4.56
N ALA A 20 -41.51 -17.58 5.49
CA ALA A 20 -41.50 -19.02 5.27
C ALA A 20 -42.68 -19.55 4.44
N VAL A 21 -42.37 -20.47 3.52
CA VAL A 21 -43.35 -21.36 2.87
C VAL A 21 -42.87 -22.80 3.03
N SER A 22 -43.73 -23.61 3.65
CA SER A 22 -43.62 -25.05 3.83
C SER A 22 -44.02 -25.78 2.54
N HIS A 23 -43.17 -26.67 2.03
CA HIS A 23 -43.57 -27.65 1.01
C HIS A 23 -42.89 -29.01 1.20
N ASP A 24 -43.70 -29.94 1.69
CA ASP A 24 -43.83 -31.37 1.40
C ASP A 24 -42.70 -32.08 0.63
N THR A 25 -41.98 -32.95 1.35
CA THR A 25 -40.90 -33.80 0.82
C THR A 25 -41.47 -35.06 0.17
N LYS A 26 -41.55 -35.10 -1.17
CA LYS A 26 -41.69 -36.37 -1.91
C LYS A 26 -40.31 -36.87 -2.35
N ALA A 27 -39.89 -37.98 -1.77
CA ALA A 27 -38.68 -38.70 -2.15
C ALA A 27 -38.80 -39.26 -3.59
N ILE A 28 -37.95 -38.77 -4.49
CA ILE A 28 -37.68 -39.41 -5.78
C ILE A 28 -36.38 -40.20 -5.62
N GLN A 29 -36.48 -41.53 -5.62
CA GLN A 29 -35.32 -42.40 -5.75
C GLN A 29 -34.81 -42.35 -7.19
N ILE A 30 -33.55 -41.93 -7.36
CA ILE A 30 -32.79 -42.16 -8.60
C ILE A 30 -31.58 -43.02 -8.23
N THR A 31 -31.76 -44.34 -8.30
CA THR A 31 -30.68 -45.31 -8.40
C THR A 31 -30.44 -45.62 -9.88
N LYS A 32 -29.42 -44.98 -10.49
CA LYS A 32 -28.74 -45.53 -11.66
C LYS A 32 -27.23 -45.31 -11.52
N PRO A 33 -26.41 -46.36 -11.71
CA PRO A 33 -24.97 -46.26 -11.56
C PRO A 33 -24.36 -45.41 -12.68
N LEU A 34 -23.42 -44.55 -12.28
CA LEU A 34 -22.62 -43.67 -13.14
C LEU A 34 -21.56 -44.51 -13.87
N GLY A 35 -21.96 -45.31 -14.84
CA GLY A 35 -21.03 -46.18 -15.55
C GLY A 35 -21.68 -46.73 -16.81
N GLU A 36 -21.57 -45.97 -17.90
CA GLU A 36 -21.65 -46.38 -19.32
C GLU A 36 -22.22 -45.23 -20.18
N ASN A 37 -21.48 -44.13 -20.37
CA ASN A 37 -21.77 -43.23 -21.51
C ASN A 37 -20.65 -42.24 -21.88
N ILE A 38 -19.38 -42.70 -21.96
CA ILE A 38 -18.27 -41.87 -22.50
C ILE A 38 -17.82 -42.36 -23.90
N ARG A 39 -18.62 -43.18 -24.60
CA ARG A 39 -18.25 -43.70 -25.94
C ARG A 39 -18.89 -42.97 -27.13
N GLY A 40 -19.68 -41.92 -26.88
CA GLY A 40 -20.47 -41.23 -27.92
C GLY A 40 -20.07 -39.78 -28.22
N LEU A 41 -19.01 -39.22 -27.63
CA LEU A 41 -18.61 -37.85 -27.97
C LEU A 41 -18.00 -37.83 -29.39
N PRO A 42 -18.51 -37.00 -30.32
CA PRO A 42 -17.91 -36.84 -31.64
C PRO A 42 -16.46 -36.39 -31.48
N LYS A 43 -15.55 -37.02 -32.24
CA LYS A 43 -14.08 -36.81 -32.18
C LYS A 43 -13.63 -35.34 -32.29
N ILE A 44 -14.53 -34.44 -32.70
CA ILE A 44 -14.32 -33.00 -32.86
C ILE A 44 -14.46 -32.23 -31.53
N LEU A 45 -15.20 -32.75 -30.53
CA LEU A 45 -15.37 -32.10 -29.22
C LEU A 45 -14.22 -32.36 -28.25
N TRP A 46 -13.46 -33.44 -28.45
CA TRP A 46 -12.30 -33.78 -27.63
C TRP A 46 -11.18 -32.73 -27.65
N PRO A 47 -10.73 -32.20 -28.81
CA PRO A 47 -9.71 -31.14 -28.82
C PRO A 47 -10.21 -29.84 -28.18
N ALA A 48 -11.50 -29.51 -28.31
CA ALA A 48 -12.08 -28.33 -27.66
C ALA A 48 -12.08 -28.45 -26.13
N LEU A 49 -12.42 -29.64 -25.60
CA LEU A 49 -12.35 -29.92 -24.16
C LEU A 49 -10.91 -29.85 -23.63
N VAL A 50 -9.95 -30.40 -24.38
CA VAL A 50 -8.52 -30.36 -24.01
C VAL A 50 -7.99 -28.93 -24.01
N LEU A 51 -8.35 -28.11 -25.00
CA LEU A 51 -7.97 -26.69 -25.06
C LEU A 51 -8.60 -25.88 -23.92
N LEU A 52 -9.85 -26.16 -23.55
CA LEU A 52 -10.51 -25.53 -22.41
C LEU A 52 -9.79 -25.87 -21.10
N VAL A 53 -9.45 -27.14 -20.88
CA VAL A 53 -8.73 -27.59 -19.68
C VAL A 53 -7.32 -26.99 -19.63
N LEU A 54 -6.59 -26.98 -20.75
CA LEU A 54 -5.28 -26.32 -20.84
C LEU A 54 -5.38 -24.81 -20.61
N GLY A 55 -6.41 -24.16 -21.13
CA GLY A 55 -6.68 -22.74 -20.90
C GLY A 55 -6.96 -22.43 -19.42
N ILE A 56 -7.74 -23.27 -18.75
CA ILE A 56 -8.01 -23.16 -17.31
C ILE A 56 -6.73 -23.39 -16.49
N ILE A 57 -5.94 -24.41 -16.82
CA ILE A 57 -4.65 -24.68 -16.16
C ILE A 57 -3.69 -23.50 -16.37
N PHE A 58 -3.62 -22.95 -17.58
CA PHE A 58 -2.81 -21.77 -17.89
C PHE A 58 -3.29 -20.54 -17.10
N LEU A 59 -4.60 -20.35 -16.94
CA LEU A 59 -5.17 -19.30 -16.10
C LEU A 59 -4.76 -19.48 -14.63
N PHE A 60 -4.84 -20.71 -14.09
CA PHE A 60 -4.41 -21.01 -12.72
C PHE A 60 -2.89 -20.84 -12.51
N VAL A 61 -2.07 -21.11 -13.52
CA VAL A 61 -0.62 -20.86 -13.48
C VAL A 61 -0.31 -19.36 -13.53
N LEU A 62 -1.06 -18.58 -14.31
CA LEU A 62 -0.89 -17.12 -14.37
C LEU A 62 -1.33 -16.42 -13.08
N ILE A 63 -2.34 -16.95 -12.37
CA ILE A 63 -2.78 -16.40 -11.07
C ILE A 63 -1.68 -16.53 -10.01
N GLN A 64 -0.76 -17.50 -10.12
CA GLN A 64 0.40 -17.62 -9.23
C GLN A 64 1.45 -16.50 -9.44
N MET A 65 1.31 -15.69 -10.50
CA MET A 65 2.12 -14.50 -10.74
C MET A 65 1.42 -13.19 -10.30
N ALA A 66 0.29 -13.28 -9.61
CA ALA A 66 -0.31 -12.14 -8.93
C ALA A 66 0.59 -11.73 -7.76
N HIS A 67 1.47 -10.78 -8.02
CA HIS A 67 2.29 -10.15 -7.00
C HIS A 67 1.37 -9.28 -6.13
N ALA A 68 1.23 -9.63 -4.85
CA ALA A 68 0.68 -8.70 -3.88
C ALA A 68 1.73 -7.58 -3.66
N GLY A 69 1.26 -6.32 -3.70
CA GLY A 69 2.11 -5.12 -3.70
C GLY A 69 2.73 -4.79 -5.07
N GLY A 70 2.30 -3.66 -5.66
CA GLY A 70 2.77 -3.19 -6.97
C GLY A 70 3.16 -1.71 -6.96
N PRO A 71 3.71 -1.18 -8.07
CA PRO A 71 3.94 0.25 -8.21
C PRO A 71 2.60 0.99 -8.23
N LYS A 72 2.50 2.08 -7.47
CA LYS A 72 1.33 2.96 -7.45
C LYS A 72 1.07 3.62 -8.80
N TYR A 73 2.14 3.92 -9.53
CA TYR A 73 2.09 4.58 -10.82
C TYR A 73 2.99 3.87 -11.83
N VAL A 74 2.49 3.74 -13.05
CA VAL A 74 3.19 3.15 -14.19
C VAL A 74 3.10 4.14 -15.35
N ALA A 75 4.20 4.32 -16.07
CA ALA A 75 4.28 5.31 -17.14
C ALA A 75 3.35 4.94 -18.30
N GLY A 76 2.37 5.80 -18.55
CA GLY A 76 1.45 5.71 -19.67
C GLY A 76 2.07 6.10 -21.02
N ALA A 77 1.34 5.89 -22.11
CA ALA A 77 1.86 6.06 -23.47
C ALA A 77 1.86 7.51 -23.99
N SER A 78 1.08 8.41 -23.38
CA SER A 78 0.77 9.73 -23.97
C SER A 78 1.48 10.91 -23.31
N TYR A 79 1.79 10.81 -22.00
CA TYR A 79 2.47 11.87 -21.24
C TYR A 79 3.97 11.61 -21.09
N PHE A 80 4.35 10.35 -20.94
CA PHE A 80 5.73 9.96 -20.66
C PHE A 80 6.51 9.68 -21.95
N ASP A 81 7.83 9.76 -21.84
CA ASP A 81 8.74 9.41 -22.92
C ASP A 81 8.49 7.96 -23.37
N PRO A 82 8.48 7.66 -24.68
CA PRO A 82 8.20 6.32 -25.18
C PRO A 82 9.13 5.23 -24.60
N ALA A 83 10.34 5.60 -24.20
CA ALA A 83 11.34 4.69 -23.63
C ALA A 83 10.96 4.16 -22.24
N VAL A 84 10.12 4.86 -21.49
CA VAL A 84 9.72 4.47 -20.12
C VAL A 84 8.31 3.90 -20.07
N LYS A 85 7.60 3.78 -21.20
CA LYS A 85 6.24 3.25 -21.25
C LYS A 85 6.16 1.87 -20.58
N GLY A 86 5.23 1.74 -19.63
CA GLY A 86 5.02 0.51 -18.86
C GLY A 86 6.01 0.30 -17.71
N ALA A 87 6.98 1.21 -17.51
CA ALA A 87 7.88 1.17 -16.37
C ALA A 87 7.19 1.76 -15.12
N PRO A 88 7.48 1.22 -13.93
CA PRO A 88 7.03 1.83 -12.67
C PRO A 88 7.69 3.21 -12.48
N LEU A 89 6.93 4.17 -11.96
CA LEU A 89 7.48 5.46 -11.59
C LEU A 89 8.22 5.36 -10.25
N THR A 90 9.41 5.93 -10.20
CA THR A 90 10.32 5.86 -9.05
C THR A 90 10.98 7.21 -8.80
N TRP A 91 11.46 7.44 -7.58
CA TRP A 91 12.40 8.54 -7.34
C TRP A 91 13.69 8.29 -8.13
N ALA A 92 14.21 9.33 -8.77
CA ALA A 92 15.44 9.23 -9.54
C ALA A 92 16.57 8.66 -8.67
N GLN A 93 17.22 7.60 -9.15
CA GLN A 93 18.28 6.88 -8.44
C GLN A 93 17.89 6.31 -7.06
N GLY A 94 16.60 6.27 -6.72
CA GLY A 94 16.15 5.92 -5.37
C GLY A 94 16.69 6.86 -4.29
N SER A 95 16.89 8.14 -4.63
CA SER A 95 17.28 9.18 -3.69
C SER A 95 16.11 10.11 -3.42
N VAL A 96 15.71 10.21 -2.16
CA VAL A 96 14.61 11.07 -1.71
C VAL A 96 15.16 12.18 -0.83
N GLN A 97 15.04 13.42 -1.29
CA GLN A 97 15.34 14.59 -0.48
C GLN A 97 14.03 15.12 0.09
N TYR A 98 13.92 15.19 1.42
CA TYR A 98 12.74 15.74 2.06
C TYR A 98 13.07 16.97 2.90
N TYR A 99 12.08 17.84 3.05
CA TYR A 99 12.15 19.09 3.77
C TYR A 99 11.02 19.13 4.78
N THR A 100 11.36 19.46 6.01
CA THR A 100 10.42 19.51 7.13
C THR A 100 10.00 20.93 7.43
N ASP A 101 8.83 21.09 8.04
CA ASP A 101 8.33 22.39 8.47
C ASP A 101 9.30 23.08 9.47
N GLN A 102 9.17 24.41 9.60
CA GLN A 102 9.90 25.19 10.59
C GLN A 102 9.23 25.18 11.97
N GLY A 103 7.93 24.91 12.03
CA GLY A 103 7.13 24.91 13.25
C GLY A 103 7.25 23.64 14.08
N ASP A 104 6.46 23.59 15.14
CA ASP A 104 6.26 22.39 15.96
C ASP A 104 5.10 21.56 15.39
N LEU A 105 5.13 20.24 15.59
CA LEU A 105 3.99 19.40 15.25
C LEU A 105 2.92 19.44 16.33
N THR A 106 3.32 19.42 17.61
CA THR A 106 2.43 19.59 18.77
C THR A 106 3.22 20.15 19.96
N PRO A 107 2.56 20.56 21.06
CA PRO A 107 3.27 20.95 22.28
C PRO A 107 4.19 19.87 22.87
N ILE A 108 4.02 18.60 22.51
CA ILE A 108 4.86 17.47 22.97
C ILE A 108 5.84 16.97 21.92
N LEU A 109 5.73 17.45 20.68
CA LEU A 109 6.60 17.13 19.54
C LEU A 109 7.02 18.45 18.90
N LEU A 110 8.05 19.04 19.49
CA LEU A 110 8.67 20.27 19.00
C LEU A 110 9.45 19.99 17.71
N GLY A 111 9.75 21.02 16.92
CA GLY A 111 10.33 20.90 15.57
C GLY A 111 11.45 19.85 15.44
N PRO A 112 12.54 19.89 16.24
CA PRO A 112 13.60 18.87 16.16
C PRO A 112 13.15 17.44 16.49
N ASP A 113 12.20 17.27 17.40
CA ASP A 113 11.66 15.97 17.76
C ASP A 113 10.68 15.46 16.68
N ALA A 114 9.92 16.37 16.05
CA ALA A 114 9.10 16.08 14.88
C ALA A 114 9.96 15.68 13.67
N ASP A 115 11.10 16.35 13.46
CA ASP A 115 12.08 15.96 12.44
C ASP A 115 12.62 14.55 12.68
N ALA A 116 12.94 14.21 13.94
CA ALA A 116 13.38 12.87 14.31
C ALA A 116 12.27 11.83 14.12
N PHE A 117 11.02 12.20 14.40
CA PHE A 117 9.84 11.36 14.19
C PHE A 117 9.63 11.02 12.71
N VAL A 118 9.76 12.01 11.82
CA VAL A 118 9.72 11.81 10.35
C VAL A 118 10.90 10.98 9.86
N ALA A 119 12.11 11.27 10.34
CA ALA A 119 13.31 10.52 9.97
C ALA A 119 13.20 9.04 10.36
N ASP A 120 12.67 8.74 11.54
CA ASP A 120 12.43 7.36 11.96
C ASP A 120 11.37 6.67 11.08
N ALA A 121 10.29 7.37 10.69
CA ALA A 121 9.31 6.81 9.77
C ALA A 121 9.91 6.48 8.38
N PHE A 122 10.74 7.36 7.82
CA PHE A 122 11.52 7.06 6.61
C PHE A 122 12.46 5.85 6.80
N SER A 123 13.06 5.72 7.98
CA SER A 123 13.98 4.61 8.30
C SER A 123 13.31 3.23 8.16
N ARG A 124 12.00 3.14 8.38
CA ARG A 124 11.24 1.88 8.18
C ARG A 124 11.39 1.37 6.75
N TRP A 125 11.36 2.26 5.77
CA TRP A 125 11.54 1.93 4.35
C TRP A 125 13.00 1.84 3.93
N THR A 126 13.85 2.78 4.36
CA THR A 126 15.25 2.82 3.93
C THR A 126 16.13 1.78 4.59
N SER A 127 15.69 1.14 5.68
CA SER A 127 16.39 0.01 6.32
C SER A 127 16.27 -1.31 5.58
N VAL A 128 15.40 -1.42 4.56
CA VAL A 128 15.26 -2.66 3.77
C VAL A 128 16.56 -2.93 3.02
N SER A 129 17.24 -4.02 3.37
CA SER A 129 18.60 -4.32 2.90
C SER A 129 18.70 -4.55 1.40
N THR A 130 17.61 -4.96 0.76
CA THR A 130 17.53 -5.27 -0.68
C THR A 130 16.93 -4.14 -1.52
N ALA A 131 16.58 -3.01 -0.90
CA ALA A 131 16.03 -1.85 -1.58
C ALA A 131 17.06 -0.72 -1.73
N ALA A 132 17.28 -0.31 -2.98
CA ALA A 132 18.11 0.81 -3.44
C ALA A 132 17.39 2.14 -3.22
N ILE A 133 16.97 2.38 -1.98
CA ILE A 133 16.26 3.59 -1.56
C ILE A 133 17.00 4.24 -0.40
N SER A 134 17.12 5.56 -0.47
CA SER A 134 17.67 6.43 0.57
C SER A 134 16.76 7.63 0.74
N ALA A 135 16.69 8.15 1.96
CA ALA A 135 15.96 9.36 2.26
C ALA A 135 16.82 10.24 3.17
N THR A 136 17.04 11.48 2.77
CA THR A 136 17.83 12.45 3.54
C THR A 136 17.02 13.72 3.74
N ARG A 137 17.02 14.22 4.99
CA ARG A 137 16.50 15.54 5.27
C ARG A 137 17.45 16.58 4.69
N ALA A 138 17.04 17.25 3.63
CA ALA A 138 17.87 18.22 2.92
C ALA A 138 17.80 19.63 3.54
N GLY A 139 16.82 19.88 4.40
CA GLY A 139 16.67 21.14 5.12
C GLY A 139 15.28 21.31 5.69
N GLN A 140 14.86 22.57 5.82
CA GLN A 140 13.50 22.95 6.18
C GLN A 140 12.78 23.59 4.99
N LEU A 141 11.45 23.64 5.08
CA LEU A 141 10.63 24.52 4.26
C LEU A 141 11.03 25.99 4.51
N SER A 142 10.67 26.87 3.59
CA SER A 142 11.07 28.28 3.56
C SER A 142 10.37 29.10 4.65
N GLU A 143 9.24 28.60 5.12
CA GLU A 143 8.40 29.15 6.17
C GLU A 143 7.80 28.04 7.04
N ASN A 144 7.14 28.44 8.13
CA ASN A 144 6.19 27.59 8.85
C ASN A 144 4.87 27.53 8.07
N VAL A 145 4.46 26.34 7.64
CA VAL A 145 3.21 26.13 6.90
C VAL A 145 2.06 25.96 7.91
N SER A 146 1.10 26.88 7.85
CA SER A 146 0.00 26.97 8.83
C SER A 146 -1.26 27.56 8.19
N GLY A 147 -2.36 27.69 8.95
CA GLY A 147 -3.58 28.36 8.48
C GLY A 147 -3.39 29.83 8.06
N ALA A 148 -2.24 30.45 8.34
CA ALA A 148 -1.92 31.80 7.89
C ALA A 148 -1.52 31.89 6.41
N ASN A 149 -0.97 30.81 5.84
CA ASN A 149 -0.49 30.75 4.46
C ASN A 149 -1.07 29.59 3.64
N VAL A 150 -1.78 28.65 4.29
CA VAL A 150 -2.63 27.66 3.63
C VAL A 150 -4.09 28.01 3.85
N MET A 151 -4.77 28.42 2.78
CA MET A 151 -6.16 28.87 2.86
C MET A 151 -7.00 28.28 1.73
N ALA A 152 -8.14 27.69 2.07
CA ALA A 152 -9.15 27.32 1.11
C ALA A 152 -9.89 28.57 0.61
N ASN A 153 -9.86 28.81 -0.70
CA ASN A 153 -10.47 29.96 -1.34
C ASN A 153 -11.93 29.66 -1.74
N SER A 154 -12.72 30.69 -1.95
CA SER A 154 -14.14 30.55 -2.35
C SER A 154 -14.34 29.92 -3.74
N ASP A 155 -13.30 29.87 -4.56
CA ASP A 155 -13.29 29.27 -5.90
C ASP A 155 -12.85 27.80 -5.89
N HIS A 156 -12.79 27.17 -4.72
CA HIS A 156 -12.34 25.78 -4.50
C HIS A 156 -10.86 25.55 -4.83
N THR A 157 -10.05 26.61 -4.94
CA THR A 157 -8.60 26.49 -4.95
C THR A 157 -8.04 26.58 -3.53
N ILE A 158 -6.79 26.15 -3.35
CA ILE A 158 -6.07 26.30 -2.09
C ILE A 158 -4.86 27.21 -2.37
N THR A 159 -4.73 28.26 -1.57
CA THR A 159 -3.51 29.08 -1.53
C THR A 159 -2.43 28.30 -0.80
N LEU A 160 -1.25 28.15 -1.42
CA LEU A 160 -0.12 27.38 -0.87
C LEU A 160 1.19 28.16 -0.96
N PRO A 161 2.07 28.06 0.05
CA PRO A 161 3.50 28.35 -0.06
C PRO A 161 4.13 27.80 -1.34
N ILE A 162 5.07 28.54 -1.92
CA ILE A 162 5.69 28.18 -3.21
C ILE A 162 6.39 26.81 -3.12
N ASP A 163 7.00 26.52 -1.98
CA ASP A 163 7.86 25.37 -1.76
C ASP A 163 7.13 24.11 -1.27
N ILE A 164 5.79 24.13 -1.27
CA ILE A 164 4.93 22.95 -1.09
C ILE A 164 3.97 22.74 -2.26
N GLN A 165 4.03 23.58 -3.29
CA GLN A 165 3.26 23.39 -4.52
C GLN A 165 3.85 22.25 -5.35
N ALA A 166 3.03 21.56 -6.14
CA ALA A 166 3.46 20.50 -7.05
C ALA A 166 4.64 20.89 -7.96
N SER A 167 4.82 22.18 -8.27
CA SER A 167 5.94 22.69 -9.07
C SER A 167 7.27 22.82 -8.32
N ALA A 168 7.30 22.65 -6.99
CA ALA A 168 8.48 22.81 -6.12
C ALA A 168 9.46 21.63 -6.22
N VAL A 169 9.92 21.33 -7.43
CA VAL A 169 10.79 20.16 -7.69
C VAL A 169 12.20 20.29 -7.08
N ASP A 170 12.58 21.47 -6.59
CA ASP A 170 13.78 21.71 -5.78
C ASP A 170 13.60 21.31 -4.30
N LYS A 171 12.36 21.19 -3.85
CA LYS A 171 11.96 20.57 -2.58
C LYS A 171 11.02 19.37 -2.82
N PRO A 172 11.53 18.28 -3.40
CA PRO A 172 10.69 17.22 -3.96
C PRO A 172 9.78 16.50 -2.96
N VAL A 173 10.09 16.52 -1.66
CA VAL A 173 9.15 16.05 -0.64
C VAL A 173 9.01 17.09 0.46
N ALA A 174 7.85 17.73 0.53
CA ALA A 174 7.49 18.67 1.59
C ALA A 174 6.73 17.93 2.71
N VAL A 175 7.18 18.08 3.95
CA VAL A 175 6.52 17.52 5.14
C VAL A 175 6.06 18.66 6.03
N VAL A 176 4.74 18.85 6.10
CA VAL A 176 4.08 19.92 6.87
C VAL A 176 3.66 19.42 8.24
N TYR A 177 3.96 20.22 9.25
CA TYR A 177 3.56 20.01 10.64
C TYR A 177 2.33 20.88 10.93
N ASP A 178 1.14 20.29 10.81
CA ASP A 178 -0.11 21.03 10.99
C ASP A 178 -0.51 21.08 12.46
N PHE A 179 0.11 22.00 13.20
CA PHE A 179 0.03 22.08 14.66
C PHE A 179 -1.42 22.13 15.20
N ASP A 180 -2.28 22.91 14.57
CA ASP A 180 -3.64 23.20 15.04
C ASP A 180 -4.75 22.63 14.16
N GLY A 181 -4.40 21.95 13.06
CA GLY A 181 -5.37 21.32 12.16
C GLY A 181 -5.86 22.22 11.02
N GLN A 182 -5.45 23.50 10.97
CA GLN A 182 -5.97 24.42 9.95
C GLN A 182 -5.52 24.06 8.53
N VAL A 183 -4.32 23.51 8.37
CA VAL A 183 -3.85 23.03 7.06
C VAL A 183 -4.70 21.83 6.62
N SER A 184 -4.96 20.89 7.53
CA SER A 184 -5.82 19.73 7.29
C SER A 184 -7.23 20.13 6.90
N ASP A 185 -7.82 21.09 7.62
CA ASP A 185 -9.15 21.62 7.31
C ASP A 185 -9.18 22.33 5.95
N ALA A 186 -8.12 23.01 5.55
CA ALA A 186 -8.04 23.64 4.24
C ALA A 186 -7.98 22.61 3.09
N PHE A 187 -7.25 21.50 3.27
CA PHE A 187 -7.10 20.46 2.25
C PHE A 187 -8.27 19.48 2.17
N LEU A 188 -8.82 19.09 3.31
CA LEU A 188 -9.82 18.02 3.41
C LEU A 188 -11.23 18.54 3.71
N GLY A 189 -11.36 19.85 3.98
CA GLY A 189 -12.61 20.51 4.36
C GLY A 189 -12.70 20.77 5.86
N ALA A 190 -13.49 21.79 6.23
CA ALA A 190 -13.64 22.22 7.62
C ALA A 190 -14.06 21.06 8.55
N GLY A 191 -13.35 20.91 9.68
CA GLY A 191 -13.58 19.86 10.66
C GLY A 191 -12.87 18.53 10.34
N ALA A 192 -12.17 18.40 9.21
CA ALA A 192 -11.42 17.20 8.88
C ALA A 192 -10.24 16.95 9.85
N SER A 193 -9.75 18.00 10.50
CA SER A 193 -8.71 17.93 11.53
C SER A 193 -9.18 17.42 12.88
N ASP A 194 -10.49 17.24 13.08
CA ASP A 194 -11.06 16.85 14.37
C ASP A 194 -10.44 15.53 14.87
N PRO A 195 -10.07 15.42 16.17
CA PRO A 195 -9.52 14.20 16.75
C PRO A 195 -10.33 12.92 16.50
N LEU A 196 -11.64 13.03 16.29
CA LEU A 196 -12.51 11.89 15.92
C LEU A 196 -12.15 11.28 14.57
N TYR A 197 -11.50 12.04 13.68
CA TYR A 197 -11.08 11.59 12.35
C TYR A 197 -9.59 11.21 12.29
N CYS A 198 -8.87 11.15 13.40
CA CYS A 198 -7.46 10.75 13.39
C CYS A 198 -7.20 9.37 12.79
N PHE A 199 -8.19 8.47 12.86
CA PHE A 199 -8.10 7.17 12.18
C PHE A 199 -7.82 7.31 10.68
N THR A 200 -8.40 8.32 10.00
CA THR A 200 -8.25 8.54 8.56
C THR A 200 -7.34 9.73 8.22
N ASN A 201 -7.32 10.77 9.05
CA ASN A 201 -6.76 12.08 8.71
C ASN A 201 -5.54 12.46 9.57
N ALA A 202 -4.99 11.54 10.37
CA ALA A 202 -3.78 11.83 11.15
C ALA A 202 -2.57 12.16 10.27
N VAL A 203 -2.43 11.48 9.12
CA VAL A 203 -1.42 11.79 8.12
C VAL A 203 -2.02 11.54 6.74
N PHE A 204 -1.84 12.48 5.83
CA PHE A 204 -2.32 12.37 4.45
C PHE A 204 -1.40 13.12 3.49
N GLY A 205 -1.77 13.09 2.21
CA GLY A 205 -0.99 13.64 1.11
C GLY A 205 -0.51 12.54 0.17
N GLY A 206 0.52 12.85 -0.62
CA GLY A 206 1.09 11.94 -1.59
C GLY A 206 1.77 12.66 -2.74
N LEU A 207 2.01 11.89 -3.79
CA LEU A 207 2.61 12.35 -5.03
C LEU A 207 1.63 13.22 -5.82
N ASP A 208 2.08 14.39 -6.25
CA ASP A 208 1.29 15.39 -6.97
C ASP A 208 1.99 15.90 -8.25
N ASN A 209 3.23 15.47 -8.52
CA ASN A 209 3.94 15.77 -9.77
C ASN A 209 4.81 14.61 -10.25
N PHE A 210 4.87 14.46 -11.58
CA PHE A 210 5.65 13.45 -12.27
C PHE A 210 6.40 14.08 -13.45
N SER A 211 7.64 13.67 -13.63
CA SER A 211 8.45 14.05 -14.80
C SER A 211 8.19 13.10 -15.97
N THR A 212 8.37 13.60 -17.20
CA THR A 212 8.07 12.84 -18.43
C THR A 212 9.00 11.64 -18.63
N ASN A 213 10.19 11.65 -18.02
CA ASN A 213 11.15 10.54 -18.04
C ASN A 213 10.83 9.44 -17.01
N GLY A 214 9.63 9.43 -16.42
CA GLY A 214 9.16 8.34 -15.58
C GLY A 214 9.60 8.42 -14.12
N HIS A 215 9.94 9.63 -13.63
CA HIS A 215 10.27 9.82 -12.22
C HIS A 215 9.22 10.60 -11.45
N LEU A 216 9.10 10.25 -10.17
CA LEU A 216 8.41 11.03 -9.16
C LEU A 216 9.13 12.38 -9.02
N ALA A 217 8.38 13.48 -9.04
CA ALA A 217 8.96 14.83 -9.08
C ALA A 217 8.63 15.66 -7.83
N HIS A 218 7.43 15.53 -7.28
CA HIS A 218 7.04 16.19 -6.03
C HIS A 218 6.04 15.35 -5.24
N ALA A 219 6.07 15.48 -3.92
CA ALA A 219 5.10 14.96 -2.99
C ALA A 219 4.89 15.93 -1.81
N LEU A 220 3.65 15.99 -1.33
CA LEU A 220 3.28 16.71 -0.12
C LEU A 220 2.79 15.71 0.94
N VAL A 221 3.32 15.81 2.16
CA VAL A 221 2.88 15.04 3.33
C VAL A 221 2.46 16.00 4.42
N ILE A 222 1.26 15.83 4.96
CA ILE A 222 0.74 16.66 6.05
C ILE A 222 0.46 15.77 7.24
N ILE A 223 1.00 16.16 8.41
CA ILE A 223 0.79 15.47 9.68
C ILE A 223 -0.10 16.38 10.55
N ASN A 224 -1.29 15.90 10.90
CA ASN A 224 -2.24 16.62 11.74
C ASN A 224 -1.82 16.54 13.21
N GLY A 225 -1.35 17.66 13.75
CA GLY A 225 -0.94 17.80 15.15
C GLY A 225 -2.06 17.49 16.14
N ARG A 226 -3.34 17.71 15.79
CA ARG A 226 -4.48 17.36 16.68
C ARG A 226 -4.59 15.85 16.96
N CYS A 227 -3.89 15.02 16.18
CA CYS A 227 -3.81 13.58 16.36
C CYS A 227 -2.60 13.09 17.18
N ALA A 228 -1.72 14.00 17.60
CA ALA A 228 -0.45 13.70 18.29
C ALA A 228 -0.29 14.50 19.60
N GLN A 229 -1.39 14.78 20.30
CA GLN A 229 -1.44 15.62 21.51
C GLN A 229 -0.91 14.90 22.76
N ALA A 230 -0.89 13.57 22.75
CA ALA A 230 -0.40 12.74 23.85
C ALA A 230 0.53 11.61 23.33
N SER A 231 1.46 11.17 24.19
CA SER A 231 2.50 10.21 23.83
C SER A 231 1.96 8.83 23.41
N ASP A 232 0.78 8.45 23.91
CA ASP A 232 0.09 7.21 23.56
C ASP A 232 -0.56 7.24 22.16
N GLN A 233 -0.70 8.42 21.56
CA GLN A 233 -1.22 8.59 20.19
C GLN A 233 -0.12 8.48 19.12
N LEU A 234 1.14 8.72 19.49
CA LEU A 234 2.26 8.76 18.55
C LEU A 234 2.48 7.46 17.77
N PRO A 235 2.28 6.25 18.34
CA PRO A 235 2.38 5.01 17.58
C PRO A 235 1.40 4.93 16.40
N ASP A 236 0.15 5.37 16.58
CA ASP A 236 -0.86 5.40 15.52
C ASP A 236 -0.54 6.43 14.43
N VAL A 237 -0.12 7.64 14.84
CA VAL A 237 0.32 8.68 13.88
C VAL A 237 1.52 8.20 13.09
N LYS A 238 2.48 7.54 13.73
CA LYS A 238 3.67 6.98 13.08
C LYS A 238 3.30 5.87 12.10
N TYR A 239 2.41 4.98 12.48
CA TYR A 239 1.90 3.94 11.60
C TYR A 239 1.28 4.54 10.31
N ARG A 240 0.46 5.58 10.45
CA ARG A 240 -0.12 6.32 9.32
C ARG A 240 0.95 7.02 8.48
N LEU A 241 1.93 7.65 9.12
CA LEU A 241 3.05 8.31 8.46
C LEU A 241 3.85 7.32 7.61
N VAL A 242 4.22 6.16 8.15
CA VAL A 242 4.97 5.13 7.42
C VAL A 242 4.18 4.65 6.19
N ARG A 243 2.85 4.53 6.28
CA ARG A 243 2.00 4.16 5.14
C ARG A 243 1.96 5.23 4.06
N VAL A 244 1.76 6.50 4.44
CA VAL A 244 1.79 7.62 3.50
C VAL A 244 3.16 7.70 2.83
N LEU A 245 4.25 7.53 3.59
CA LEU A 245 5.59 7.50 3.03
C LEU A 245 5.81 6.31 2.08
N GLY A 246 5.24 5.13 2.35
CA GLY A 246 5.25 4.01 1.40
C GLY A 246 4.62 4.39 0.06
N SER A 247 3.49 5.08 0.12
CA SER A 247 2.86 5.64 -1.08
C SER A 247 3.69 6.73 -1.77
N VAL A 248 4.37 7.60 -1.01
CA VAL A 248 5.28 8.63 -1.55
C VAL A 248 6.49 7.99 -2.23
N LEU A 249 6.94 6.83 -1.75
CA LEU A 249 7.98 6.04 -2.41
C LEU A 249 7.49 5.32 -3.67
N GLY A 250 6.19 5.38 -3.98
CA GLY A 250 5.61 4.80 -5.20
C GLY A 250 5.01 3.41 -5.00
N LEU A 251 4.75 2.96 -3.78
CA LEU A 251 4.06 1.70 -3.51
C LEU A 251 2.54 1.89 -3.52
N ASP A 252 1.83 0.96 -4.15
CA ASP A 252 0.38 0.84 -4.03
C ASP A 252 0.00 -0.01 -2.81
N TRP A 253 -1.30 -0.10 -2.56
CA TRP A 253 -1.84 -0.99 -1.56
C TRP A 253 -1.63 -2.47 -1.91
N SER A 254 -1.28 -3.25 -0.90
CA SER A 254 -1.29 -4.70 -0.91
C SER A 254 -2.70 -5.26 -0.75
N GLN A 255 -2.89 -6.44 -1.34
CA GLN A 255 -4.10 -7.26 -1.23
C GLN A 255 -3.83 -8.57 -0.46
N LEU A 256 -2.64 -8.72 0.13
CA LEU A 256 -2.28 -9.92 0.88
C LEU A 256 -3.04 -9.97 2.22
N ASN A 257 -3.36 -11.19 2.67
CA ASN A 257 -4.05 -11.46 3.94
C ASN A 257 -5.38 -10.70 4.09
N LEU A 258 -6.12 -10.53 2.98
CA LEU A 258 -7.44 -9.90 2.96
C LEU A 258 -8.42 -10.54 3.97
N ASN A 259 -8.22 -11.80 4.30
CA ASN A 259 -9.00 -12.55 5.27
C ASN A 259 -8.92 -12.01 6.71
N VAL A 260 -7.90 -11.22 7.04
CA VAL A 260 -7.81 -10.46 8.29
C VAL A 260 -8.90 -9.38 8.38
N ILE A 261 -9.32 -8.84 7.23
CA ILE A 261 -10.38 -7.81 7.13
C ILE A 261 -11.75 -8.43 6.84
N THR A 262 -11.82 -9.52 6.08
CA THR A 262 -13.09 -10.14 5.60
C THR A 262 -13.60 -11.32 6.43
N PRO A 263 -13.01 -11.57 7.61
CA PRO A 263 -12.96 -12.87 8.31
C PRO A 263 -13.06 -14.16 7.48
N THR A 264 -12.67 -14.16 6.20
CA THR A 264 -12.96 -15.27 5.28
C THR A 264 -11.76 -15.62 4.39
N PRO A 265 -11.14 -16.81 4.55
CA PRO A 265 -11.34 -17.76 5.66
C PRO A 265 -10.99 -17.15 7.03
N VAL A 266 -11.41 -17.79 8.13
CA VAL A 266 -11.11 -17.28 9.49
C VAL A 266 -9.58 -17.09 9.62
N PRO A 267 -9.11 -15.89 9.99
CA PRO A 267 -7.68 -15.61 10.02
C PRO A 267 -6.96 -16.40 11.11
N ALA A 268 -5.82 -16.98 10.76
CA ALA A 268 -4.88 -17.59 11.68
C ALA A 268 -3.92 -16.53 12.26
N PRO A 269 -3.21 -16.82 13.37
CA PRO A 269 -2.23 -15.88 13.94
C PRO A 269 -1.15 -15.43 12.95
N ASP A 270 -0.73 -16.32 12.04
CA ASP A 270 0.26 -15.99 11.01
C ASP A 270 -0.27 -14.98 9.97
N ASP A 271 -1.59 -14.92 9.75
CA ASP A 271 -2.20 -13.94 8.84
C ASP A 271 -2.07 -12.52 9.41
N PHE A 272 -2.27 -12.36 10.73
CA PHE A 272 -2.05 -11.09 11.43
C PHE A 272 -0.57 -10.70 11.45
N ASN A 273 0.33 -11.67 11.68
CA ASN A 273 1.77 -11.43 11.65
C ASN A 273 2.27 -11.02 10.26
N GLY A 274 1.66 -11.56 9.21
CA GLY A 274 1.98 -11.25 7.82
C GLY A 274 1.19 -10.08 7.23
N PHE A 275 0.25 -9.48 7.97
CA PHE A 275 -0.66 -8.46 7.46
C PHE A 275 0.12 -7.21 7.02
N PRO A 276 0.15 -6.89 5.71
CA PRO A 276 1.02 -5.84 5.19
C PRO A 276 0.72 -4.47 5.79
N LEU A 277 1.76 -3.68 6.02
CA LEU A 277 1.61 -2.29 6.43
C LEU A 277 0.89 -1.49 5.32
N MET A 278 1.18 -1.80 4.06
CA MET A 278 0.50 -1.23 2.90
C MET A 278 -0.83 -1.92 2.57
N HIS A 279 -1.54 -2.57 3.50
CA HIS A 279 -2.90 -3.05 3.19
C HIS A 279 -3.87 -1.86 2.99
N PHE A 280 -4.81 -1.93 2.04
CA PHE A 280 -5.68 -0.79 1.69
C PHE A 280 -6.66 -0.36 2.81
N ALA A 281 -7.01 -1.29 3.70
CA ALA A 281 -7.99 -1.08 4.75
C ALA A 281 -7.47 -1.52 6.11
N ASP A 282 -7.86 -0.76 7.14
CA ASP A 282 -7.79 -1.18 8.53
C ASP A 282 -9.20 -1.19 9.13
N LEU A 283 -9.34 -1.89 10.25
CA LEU A 283 -10.57 -1.89 11.02
C LEU A 283 -10.52 -0.78 12.07
N ILE A 284 -11.56 0.05 12.14
CA ILE A 284 -11.68 1.10 13.18
C ILE A 284 -11.72 0.51 14.60
N SER A 285 -12.16 -0.75 14.74
CA SER A 285 -12.10 -1.49 16.00
C SER A 285 -10.67 -1.79 16.48
N CYS A 286 -9.69 -1.59 15.61
CA CYS A 286 -8.29 -1.75 15.92
C CYS A 286 -7.63 -0.43 16.32
N VAL A 287 -8.34 0.57 16.84
CA VAL A 287 -7.71 1.80 17.35
C VAL A 287 -7.52 1.71 18.86
N PRO A 288 -6.30 1.83 19.41
CA PRO A 288 -5.02 2.04 18.72
C PRO A 288 -4.58 0.81 17.91
N VAL A 289 -3.89 1.04 16.79
CA VAL A 289 -3.54 0.04 15.76
C VAL A 289 -2.86 -1.23 16.31
N SER A 290 -2.15 -1.11 17.42
CA SER A 290 -1.52 -2.21 18.13
C SER A 290 -2.49 -3.21 18.76
N LEU A 291 -3.79 -2.89 18.89
CA LEU A 291 -4.80 -3.83 19.40
C LEU A 291 -4.95 -5.06 18.51
N CYS A 292 -4.79 -4.89 17.20
CA CYS A 292 -4.96 -5.97 16.23
C CYS A 292 -3.65 -6.39 15.58
N TYR A 293 -2.70 -5.47 15.41
CA TYR A 293 -1.50 -5.72 14.65
C TYR A 293 -0.25 -5.58 15.53
N PRO A 294 0.53 -6.66 15.74
CA PRO A 294 1.78 -6.56 16.47
C PRO A 294 2.81 -5.77 15.66
N ASN A 295 3.52 -4.84 16.31
CA ASN A 295 4.51 -3.96 15.69
C ASN A 295 3.99 -3.32 14.39
N PRO A 296 2.92 -2.50 14.49
CA PRO A 296 2.11 -2.09 13.35
C PRO A 296 2.90 -1.26 12.33
N ASP A 297 3.87 -0.45 12.79
CA ASP A 297 4.73 0.41 11.95
C ASP A 297 5.94 -0.32 11.34
N GLN A 298 6.08 -1.63 11.57
CA GLN A 298 7.14 -2.44 10.95
C GLN A 298 6.68 -3.05 9.63
N LEU A 299 7.54 -2.94 8.62
CA LEU A 299 7.31 -3.56 7.31
C LEU A 299 7.22 -5.08 7.42
N LYS A 300 6.20 -5.65 6.79
CA LYS A 300 6.04 -7.10 6.66
C LYS A 300 6.71 -7.59 5.38
N MET A 301 6.68 -8.90 5.17
CA MET A 301 7.39 -9.53 4.05
C MET A 301 6.97 -8.93 2.70
N ASP A 302 5.67 -8.69 2.52
CA ASP A 302 5.10 -8.14 1.30
C ASP A 302 5.58 -6.70 1.04
N ASP A 303 5.54 -5.85 2.05
CA ASP A 303 6.02 -4.47 1.96
C ASP A 303 7.51 -4.42 1.56
N ARG A 304 8.33 -5.28 2.19
CA ARG A 304 9.77 -5.39 1.90
C ARG A 304 10.04 -5.91 0.50
N ALA A 305 9.25 -6.89 0.04
CA ALA A 305 9.36 -7.43 -1.31
C ALA A 305 8.95 -6.39 -2.35
N ALA A 306 7.85 -5.67 -2.13
CA ALA A 306 7.34 -4.64 -3.03
C ALA A 306 8.35 -3.50 -3.19
N ILE A 307 8.89 -2.95 -2.09
CA ILE A 307 9.90 -1.88 -2.18
C ILE A 307 11.21 -2.36 -2.80
N SER A 308 11.61 -3.61 -2.56
CA SER A 308 12.82 -4.16 -3.19
C SER A 308 12.66 -4.40 -4.69
N ARG A 309 11.45 -4.74 -5.15
CA ARG A 309 11.15 -4.84 -6.59
C ARG A 309 11.09 -3.47 -7.25
N LEU A 310 10.58 -2.46 -6.54
CA LEU A 310 10.48 -1.09 -7.05
C LEU A 310 11.85 -0.40 -7.13
N TYR A 311 12.71 -0.66 -6.14
CA TYR A 311 14.09 -0.15 -6.05
C TYR A 311 15.07 -1.30 -5.87
N PRO A 312 15.36 -2.13 -6.88
CA PRO A 312 16.25 -3.27 -6.69
C PRO A 312 17.69 -2.84 -6.49
N ILE A 313 18.35 -3.41 -5.48
CA ILE A 313 19.81 -3.39 -5.43
C ILE A 313 20.33 -4.37 -6.47
N THR A 314 21.11 -3.85 -7.41
CA THR A 314 21.75 -4.59 -8.50
C THR A 314 23.26 -4.53 -8.33
N ALA A 315 24.01 -5.39 -9.02
CA ALA A 315 25.46 -5.33 -9.00
C ALA A 315 26.00 -3.97 -9.47
N GLN A 316 25.25 -3.29 -10.34
CA GLN A 316 25.58 -2.01 -10.92
C GLN A 316 25.41 -0.85 -9.93
N ASN A 317 24.34 -0.84 -9.12
CA ASN A 317 24.07 0.26 -8.20
C ASN A 317 24.55 0.01 -6.76
N GLN A 318 24.91 -1.23 -6.40
CA GLN A 318 25.37 -1.57 -5.04
C GLN A 318 26.50 -0.67 -4.50
N PRO A 319 27.49 -0.22 -5.30
CA PRO A 319 28.51 0.72 -4.80
C PRO A 319 27.95 2.04 -4.24
N ASN A 320 26.77 2.48 -4.71
CA ASN A 320 26.11 3.70 -4.23
C ASN A 320 25.31 3.48 -2.95
N PHE A 321 25.11 2.22 -2.54
CA PHE A 321 24.28 1.83 -1.39
C PHE A 321 25.08 0.90 -0.45
N PRO A 322 26.08 1.43 0.26
CA PRO A 322 26.92 0.63 1.14
C PRO A 322 26.09 -0.07 2.23
N GLY A 323 26.42 -1.33 2.51
CA GLY A 323 25.70 -2.17 3.48
C GLY A 323 24.41 -2.80 2.97
N LYS A 324 23.95 -2.45 1.76
CA LYS A 324 22.82 -3.12 1.10
C LYS A 324 23.26 -4.40 0.39
N GLN A 325 22.31 -5.31 0.24
CA GLN A 325 22.47 -6.64 -0.34
C GLN A 325 21.78 -6.69 -1.71
N LEU A 326 22.35 -7.45 -2.64
CA LEU A 326 21.75 -7.67 -3.95
C LEU A 326 20.32 -8.21 -3.80
N PHE A 327 19.39 -7.59 -4.51
CA PHE A 327 18.06 -8.14 -4.67
C PHE A 327 18.13 -9.30 -5.67
N LEU A 328 17.73 -10.49 -5.22
CA LEU A 328 17.67 -11.66 -6.09
C LEU A 328 16.30 -11.68 -6.76
N GLU A 329 16.25 -11.41 -8.07
CA GLU A 329 15.01 -11.37 -8.86
C GLU A 329 14.18 -12.68 -8.78
N ASN A 330 14.82 -13.80 -8.41
CA ASN A 330 14.23 -15.14 -8.32
C ASN A 330 14.01 -15.63 -6.87
N THR A 331 13.74 -14.76 -5.89
CA THR A 331 13.26 -15.24 -4.57
C THR A 331 11.82 -15.72 -4.67
N VAL A 332 11.63 -16.99 -5.10
CA VAL A 332 10.39 -17.72 -4.83
C VAL A 332 10.45 -18.20 -3.39
N ARG A 333 9.53 -17.75 -2.55
CA ARG A 333 9.27 -18.38 -1.25
C ARG A 333 8.33 -19.56 -1.51
N ILE A 334 8.88 -20.78 -1.50
CA ILE A 334 8.10 -22.01 -1.58
C ILE A 334 7.48 -22.24 -0.20
N HIS A 335 6.17 -22.05 -0.07
CA HIS A 335 5.41 -22.55 1.08
C HIS A 335 5.00 -24.00 0.81
N GLY A 336 5.57 -24.94 1.56
CA GLY A 336 5.23 -26.35 1.46
C GLY A 336 6.04 -27.19 2.43
N SER A 337 5.51 -28.35 2.85
CA SER A 337 6.30 -29.33 3.58
C SER A 337 7.24 -30.04 2.59
N VAL A 338 8.53 -29.79 2.67
CA VAL A 338 9.53 -30.59 1.95
C VAL A 338 9.63 -31.94 2.65
N ARG A 339 9.31 -33.02 1.94
CA ARG A 339 9.48 -34.40 2.41
C ARG A 339 10.69 -34.99 1.70
N PHE A 340 11.71 -35.37 2.46
CA PHE A 340 12.79 -36.18 1.94
C PHE A 340 12.37 -37.65 2.04
N VAL A 341 12.59 -38.40 0.97
CA VAL A 341 12.47 -39.86 0.98
C VAL A 341 13.86 -40.49 1.10
N ASP A 342 13.98 -41.56 1.86
CA ASP A 342 15.22 -42.33 1.92
C ASP A 342 15.45 -43.13 0.62
N SER A 343 16.55 -43.87 0.53
CA SER A 343 16.87 -44.75 -0.61
C SER A 343 15.87 -45.89 -0.84
N LEU A 344 14.87 -46.04 0.05
CA LEU A 344 13.79 -47.03 0.01
C LEU A 344 12.41 -46.37 -0.18
N ALA A 345 12.37 -45.07 -0.51
CA ALA A 345 11.16 -44.27 -0.72
C ALA A 345 10.28 -44.06 0.53
N ASN A 346 10.81 -44.24 1.75
CA ASN A 346 10.05 -43.99 2.97
C ASN A 346 10.07 -42.49 3.35
N PRO A 347 8.94 -41.91 3.77
CA PRO A 347 8.88 -40.49 4.16
C PRO A 347 9.60 -40.24 5.49
N HIS A 348 10.61 -39.37 5.48
CA HIS A 348 11.26 -38.87 6.70
C HIS A 348 10.56 -37.61 7.22
N SER A 349 10.66 -37.35 8.53
CA SER A 349 9.97 -36.22 9.20
C SER A 349 10.20 -34.88 8.51
N PRO A 350 9.17 -34.01 8.43
CA PRO A 350 9.27 -32.75 7.71
C PRO A 350 10.20 -31.77 8.44
N CYS A 351 11.11 -31.15 7.69
CA CYS A 351 11.64 -29.85 8.08
C CYS A 351 10.58 -28.80 7.74
N LYS A 352 10.11 -28.05 8.75
CA LYS A 352 9.35 -26.83 8.51
C LYS A 352 10.34 -25.76 8.04
N VAL A 353 10.09 -25.17 6.88
CA VAL A 353 10.84 -24.01 6.35
C VAL A 353 9.98 -22.78 6.48
#